data_AF-A0AAV6XHS7-F1
#
_entry.id   AF-A0AAV6XHS7-F1
#
_cell.length_a   1.000
_cell.length_b   1.000
_cell.length_c   1.000
_cell.angle_alpha   90.00
_cell.angle_beta   90.00
_cell.angle_gamma   90.00
#
_symmetry.space_group_name_H-M   'P 1'
#
loop_
_entity.id
_entity.type
_entity.pdbx_description
1 polymer ?
#
loop_
_entity_poly.entity_id
_entity_poly.type
_entity_poly.pdbx_seq_one_letter_code
_entity_poly.pdbx_strand_id
1 'polypeptide(L)'
;MTNPISTTTLEHPTPTTPPKRQKHRHHITEEHHHSLLPGLPDDIAHLCLSRVPPSTLYSVCHSWRRLIYSPSFPPFLSLYALCLPTKPQTHLSNPINFFSFDPISCNWQSLPPPPPLRFLFRHPSFISRKLPIQTAAVSENLVLLAATDDSFLPALSQPLVFNPTSKKWSHAPPLASARRWCAAGAVEGAVYVASGIGSHYHTDVARSVEKWDLTNTATYRWERMGMLKDGRFSRDAIEAVGWRGKLCMVNVKGVAAKEGVIYDVVTDTWTEMPEGMVAGWRGPAAAMAEESLYVVDECKGLLKMYDHVRDTWVGVAEDERLKGAQQVAAAGGRVCVLKGDGGGVTVVDVVAPPLGRVWEVEAPAGFQAVGIHILPRLSNSDF
;
A
#
# COMPACT_ATOMS: atom_id res chain seq x y z
N MET A 1 -59.64 -55.08 -58.42
CA MET A 1 -59.21 -55.65 -57.13
C MET A 1 -57.69 -55.82 -57.17
N THR A 2 -56.98 -55.11 -56.28
CA THR A 2 -55.71 -55.47 -55.59
C THR A 2 -54.47 -55.99 -56.36
N ASN A 3 -53.36 -55.23 -56.23
CA ASN A 3 -51.91 -55.54 -56.03
C ASN A 3 -51.45 -57.01 -55.85
N PRO A 4 -50.13 -57.35 -55.87
CA PRO A 4 -48.89 -56.67 -56.35
C PRO A 4 -48.11 -57.58 -57.35
N ILE A 5 -46.91 -57.26 -57.89
CA ILE A 5 -45.58 -57.58 -57.32
C ILE A 5 -44.48 -56.90 -58.16
N SER A 6 -43.63 -56.18 -57.43
CA SER A 6 -42.20 -55.89 -57.57
C SER A 6 -41.57 -55.68 -58.95
N THR A 7 -41.26 -54.41 -59.19
CA THR A 7 -40.41 -53.86 -60.24
C THR A 7 -38.93 -54.19 -60.05
N THR A 8 -38.31 -54.64 -61.14
CA THR A 8 -36.87 -54.63 -61.37
C THR A 8 -36.61 -53.65 -62.50
N THR A 9 -35.71 -52.68 -62.34
CA THR A 9 -35.10 -52.01 -63.50
C THR A 9 -33.71 -51.48 -63.17
N LEU A 10 -32.78 -51.88 -64.03
CA LEU A 10 -31.40 -51.44 -64.16
C LEU A 10 -31.33 -50.04 -64.78
N GLU A 11 -30.39 -49.20 -64.33
CA GLU A 11 -29.77 -48.17 -65.18
C GLU A 11 -28.26 -47.98 -64.87
N HIS A 12 -27.53 -47.71 -65.94
CA HIS A 12 -26.10 -47.38 -66.11
C HIS A 12 -25.88 -45.83 -65.95
N PRO A 13 -24.69 -45.21 -66.12
CA PRO A 13 -23.50 -45.22 -65.26
C PRO A 13 -22.87 -43.81 -64.95
N THR A 14 -21.93 -43.78 -63.98
CA THR A 14 -20.70 -42.93 -63.86
C THR A 14 -20.80 -41.42 -63.55
N PRO A 15 -19.76 -40.71 -63.02
CA PRO A 15 -18.55 -41.11 -62.25
C PRO A 15 -18.14 -40.16 -61.06
N THR A 16 -17.09 -40.58 -60.35
CA THR A 16 -16.04 -39.80 -59.62
C THR A 16 -16.34 -39.05 -58.30
N THR A 17 -15.77 -39.58 -57.20
CA THR A 17 -15.25 -38.80 -56.05
C THR A 17 -13.83 -39.30 -55.67
N PRO A 18 -12.87 -38.41 -55.36
CA PRO A 18 -11.51 -38.78 -54.98
C PRO A 18 -11.44 -39.28 -53.51
N PRO A 19 -10.40 -40.05 -53.13
CA PRO A 19 -10.36 -40.75 -51.86
C PRO A 19 -10.07 -39.82 -50.68
N LYS A 20 -10.71 -40.17 -49.56
CA LYS A 20 -10.57 -39.58 -48.22
C LYS A 20 -9.09 -39.55 -47.78
N ARG A 21 -8.57 -38.36 -47.51
CA ARG A 21 -7.29 -38.18 -46.82
C ARG A 21 -7.48 -38.57 -45.35
N GLN A 22 -6.82 -39.65 -44.93
CA GLN A 22 -6.82 -40.16 -43.55
C GLN A 22 -6.41 -39.06 -42.56
N LYS A 23 -7.24 -38.85 -41.54
CA LYS A 23 -6.88 -38.12 -40.32
C LYS A 23 -5.80 -38.91 -39.58
N HIS A 24 -4.55 -38.44 -39.61
CA HIS A 24 -3.59 -38.77 -38.58
C HIS A 24 -4.03 -38.08 -37.29
N ARG A 25 -4.38 -38.88 -36.29
CA ARG A 25 -4.70 -38.47 -34.93
C ARG A 25 -3.64 -39.09 -34.02
N HIS A 26 -3.14 -38.28 -33.08
CA HIS A 26 -2.10 -38.53 -32.06
C HIS A 26 -0.65 -38.44 -32.61
N HIS A 27 0.29 -37.70 -32.01
CA HIS A 27 0.52 -37.47 -30.59
C HIS A 27 1.41 -36.21 -30.33
N ILE A 28 1.20 -35.58 -29.17
CA ILE A 28 2.07 -34.64 -28.43
C ILE A 28 2.13 -33.21 -28.97
N THR A 29 1.29 -32.35 -28.40
CA THR A 29 1.60 -30.93 -28.19
C THR A 29 2.86 -30.84 -27.32
N GLU A 30 4.03 -30.71 -27.94
CA GLU A 30 5.14 -30.04 -27.28
C GLU A 30 4.74 -28.56 -27.21
N GLU A 31 4.26 -28.11 -26.05
CA GLU A 31 4.39 -26.70 -25.73
C GLU A 31 5.88 -26.41 -25.84
N HIS A 32 6.30 -25.70 -26.89
CA HIS A 32 7.66 -25.21 -27.03
C HIS A 32 7.94 -24.30 -25.83
N HIS A 33 8.51 -24.86 -24.76
CA HIS A 33 9.14 -24.12 -23.69
C HIS A 33 10.33 -23.38 -24.31
N HIS A 34 10.04 -22.17 -24.81
CA HIS A 34 11.07 -21.23 -25.19
C HIS A 34 11.83 -20.83 -23.93
N SER A 35 13.03 -21.39 -23.76
CA SER A 35 13.97 -21.02 -22.70
C SER A 35 14.07 -19.51 -22.57
N LEU A 36 13.96 -18.98 -21.36
CA LEU A 36 13.92 -17.52 -21.14
C LEU A 36 15.19 -16.82 -21.61
N LEU A 37 16.34 -17.47 -21.37
CA LEU A 37 17.64 -17.06 -21.90
C LEU A 37 18.28 -18.27 -22.58
N PRO A 38 18.60 -18.18 -23.89
CA PRO A 38 19.23 -19.30 -24.61
C PRO A 38 20.52 -19.76 -23.92
N GLY A 39 20.64 -21.06 -23.66
CA GLY A 39 21.83 -21.65 -23.04
C GLY A 39 21.88 -21.57 -21.50
N LEU A 40 20.85 -21.04 -20.84
CA LEU A 40 20.73 -21.05 -19.38
C LEU A 40 19.50 -21.87 -18.93
N PRO A 41 19.60 -22.59 -17.79
CA PRO A 41 18.43 -23.13 -17.12
C PRO A 41 17.47 -22.00 -16.70
N ASP A 42 16.16 -22.25 -16.74
CA ASP A 42 15.14 -21.24 -16.45
C ASP A 42 15.28 -20.65 -15.04
N ASP A 43 15.70 -21.43 -14.03
CA ASP A 43 15.94 -20.93 -12.67
C ASP A 43 17.03 -19.85 -12.62
N ILE A 44 18.12 -20.05 -13.38
CA ILE A 44 19.20 -19.07 -13.49
C ILE A 44 18.73 -17.86 -14.31
N ALA A 45 17.97 -18.11 -15.38
CA ALA A 45 17.38 -17.04 -16.18
C ALA A 45 16.43 -16.16 -15.35
N HIS A 46 15.62 -16.74 -14.46
CA HIS A 46 14.76 -16.02 -13.52
C HIS A 46 15.60 -15.12 -12.60
N LEU A 47 16.67 -15.66 -12.01
CA LEU A 47 17.56 -14.87 -11.15
C LEU A 47 18.18 -13.69 -11.90
N CYS A 48 18.68 -13.91 -13.13
CA CYS A 48 19.24 -12.84 -13.96
C CYS A 48 18.18 -11.78 -14.31
N LEU A 49 17.02 -12.20 -14.82
CA LEU A 49 15.95 -11.29 -15.25
C LEU A 49 15.35 -10.53 -14.06
N SER A 50 15.28 -11.13 -12.87
CA SER A 50 14.79 -10.45 -11.66
C SER A 50 15.61 -9.22 -11.23
N ARG A 51 16.87 -9.11 -11.70
CA ARG A 51 17.73 -7.95 -11.43
C ARG A 51 17.48 -6.79 -12.40
N VAL A 52 16.75 -7.04 -13.48
CA VAL A 52 16.43 -6.03 -14.49
C VAL A 52 15.14 -5.31 -14.09
N PRO A 53 15.05 -3.98 -14.26
CA PRO A 53 13.82 -3.25 -14.02
C PRO A 53 12.62 -3.88 -14.75
N PRO A 54 11.48 -4.13 -14.08
CA PRO A 54 10.34 -4.77 -14.71
C PRO A 54 9.82 -4.05 -15.96
N SER A 55 9.93 -2.71 -16.02
CA SER A 55 9.58 -1.92 -17.21
C SER A 55 10.43 -2.27 -18.43
N THR A 56 11.72 -2.56 -18.23
CA THR A 56 12.63 -3.03 -19.29
C THR A 56 12.28 -4.44 -19.71
N LEU A 57 12.02 -5.34 -18.75
CA LEU A 57 11.59 -6.71 -19.07
C LEU A 57 10.30 -6.73 -19.91
N TYR A 58 9.36 -5.84 -19.59
CA TYR A 58 8.07 -5.74 -20.28
C TYR A 58 8.22 -5.37 -21.76
N SER A 59 9.25 -4.61 -22.12
CA SER A 59 9.48 -4.10 -23.47
C SER A 59 10.31 -5.04 -24.36
N VAL A 60 11.03 -6.02 -23.81
CA VAL A 60 11.92 -6.88 -24.60
C VAL A 60 11.16 -7.92 -25.43
N CYS A 61 10.42 -8.83 -24.79
CA CYS A 61 9.70 -9.90 -25.49
C CYS A 61 8.50 -10.43 -24.69
N HIS A 62 7.61 -11.17 -25.35
CA HIS A 62 6.42 -11.74 -24.71
C HIS A 62 6.74 -12.72 -23.56
N SER A 63 7.82 -13.50 -23.68
CA SER A 63 8.21 -14.48 -22.65
C SER A 63 8.65 -13.78 -21.36
N TRP A 64 9.53 -12.76 -21.46
CA TRP A 64 9.97 -11.98 -20.31
C TRP A 64 8.84 -11.12 -19.74
N ARG A 65 7.95 -10.60 -20.60
CA ARG A 65 6.72 -9.95 -20.14
C ARG A 65 5.90 -10.90 -19.29
N ARG A 66 5.67 -12.14 -19.74
CA ARG A 66 4.90 -13.15 -18.99
C ARG A 66 5.56 -13.48 -17.66
N LEU A 67 6.90 -13.54 -17.62
CA LEU A 67 7.65 -13.75 -16.39
C LEU A 67 7.29 -12.74 -15.30
N ILE A 68 7.15 -11.45 -15.62
CA ILE A 68 6.78 -10.38 -14.64
C ILE A 68 5.44 -10.66 -13.93
N TYR A 69 4.52 -11.38 -14.59
CA TYR A 69 3.21 -11.73 -14.03
C TYR A 69 3.20 -13.13 -13.40
N SER A 70 4.28 -13.89 -13.53
CA SER A 70 4.41 -15.22 -12.93
C SER A 70 4.56 -15.11 -11.40
N PRO A 71 3.99 -16.05 -10.63
CA PRO A 71 4.24 -16.16 -9.19
C PRO A 71 5.72 -16.36 -8.81
N SER A 72 6.54 -16.82 -9.76
CA SER A 72 7.97 -17.06 -9.56
C SER A 72 8.83 -15.79 -9.64
N PHE A 73 8.30 -14.70 -10.22
CA PHE A 73 9.03 -13.46 -10.31
C PHE A 73 8.96 -12.70 -8.98
N PRO A 74 10.08 -12.20 -8.45
CA PRO A 74 10.08 -11.52 -7.16
C PRO A 74 9.07 -10.38 -7.12
N PRO A 75 8.33 -10.22 -6.01
CA PRO A 75 7.40 -9.12 -5.88
C PRO A 75 8.16 -7.80 -6.00
N PHE A 76 7.74 -6.98 -6.96
CA PHE A 76 8.15 -5.59 -7.01
C PHE A 76 7.04 -4.70 -6.45
N LEU A 77 7.38 -3.47 -6.11
CA LEU A 77 6.49 -2.61 -5.37
C LEU A 77 5.39 -1.99 -6.25
N SER A 78 4.25 -1.75 -5.63
CA SER A 78 3.09 -1.08 -6.17
C SER A 78 2.59 -0.01 -5.19
N LEU A 79 1.95 1.03 -5.72
CA LEU A 79 1.35 2.08 -4.91
C LEU A 79 -0.09 1.68 -4.59
N TYR A 80 -0.45 1.69 -3.32
CA TYR A 80 -1.79 1.44 -2.82
C TYR A 80 -2.40 2.73 -2.32
N ALA A 81 -3.68 2.95 -2.61
CA ALA A 81 -4.40 4.14 -2.22
C ALA A 81 -5.76 3.82 -1.61
N LEU A 82 -6.04 4.46 -0.48
CA LEU A 82 -7.39 4.60 0.05
C LEU A 82 -8.00 5.86 -0.56
N CYS A 83 -9.21 5.75 -1.07
CA CYS A 83 -9.83 6.76 -1.90
C CYS A 83 -11.28 7.03 -1.48
N LEU A 84 -11.69 8.29 -1.58
CA LEU A 84 -13.07 8.72 -1.43
C LEU A 84 -13.59 9.26 -2.75
N PRO A 85 -14.89 9.13 -3.05
CA PRO A 85 -15.50 9.80 -4.20
C PRO A 85 -15.25 11.32 -4.16
N THR A 86 -15.02 11.95 -5.32
CA THR A 86 -14.88 13.41 -5.41
C THR A 86 -16.20 14.14 -5.24
N LYS A 87 -17.31 13.52 -5.68
CA LYS A 87 -18.66 14.05 -5.49
C LYS A 87 -19.18 13.63 -4.10
N PRO A 88 -19.54 14.58 -3.23
CA PRO A 88 -20.09 14.25 -1.92
C PRO A 88 -21.39 13.48 -2.09
N GLN A 89 -21.51 12.35 -1.39
CA GLN A 89 -22.76 11.63 -1.26
C GLN A 89 -23.63 12.33 -0.20
N THR A 90 -24.93 12.04 -0.19
CA THR A 90 -25.90 12.59 0.77
C THR A 90 -25.60 12.18 2.23
N HIS A 91 -24.73 11.19 2.44
CA HIS A 91 -24.34 10.69 3.75
C HIS A 91 -23.05 11.36 4.28
N LEU A 92 -23.00 11.56 5.59
CA LEU A 92 -21.80 12.06 6.30
C LEU A 92 -20.62 11.07 6.22
N SER A 93 -20.91 9.77 6.11
CA SER A 93 -19.92 8.71 5.91
C SER A 93 -19.88 8.28 4.44
N ASN A 94 -18.67 8.27 3.86
CA ASN A 94 -18.43 7.78 2.50
C ASN A 94 -17.76 6.41 2.57
N PRO A 95 -18.14 5.45 1.71
CA PRO A 95 -17.42 4.20 1.61
C PRO A 95 -15.98 4.47 1.15
N ILE A 96 -15.01 3.90 1.88
CA ILE A 96 -13.61 3.92 1.44
C ILE A 96 -13.46 2.92 0.30
N ASN A 97 -12.95 3.42 -0.81
CA ASN A 97 -12.55 2.62 -1.95
C ASN A 97 -11.06 2.34 -1.84
N PHE A 98 -10.63 1.18 -2.31
CA PHE A 98 -9.25 0.75 -2.20
C PHE A 98 -8.72 0.37 -3.56
N PHE A 99 -7.56 0.89 -3.91
CA PHE A 99 -6.96 0.71 -5.24
C PHE A 99 -5.48 0.38 -5.13
N SER A 100 -4.95 -0.33 -6.14
CA SER A 100 -3.53 -0.51 -6.38
C SER A 100 -3.15 -0.01 -7.77
N PHE A 101 -2.09 0.79 -7.88
CA PHE A 101 -1.54 1.26 -9.13
C PHE A 101 -0.44 0.31 -9.62
N ASP A 102 -0.68 -0.38 -10.73
CA ASP A 102 0.33 -1.22 -11.35
C ASP A 102 1.33 -0.34 -12.13
N PRO A 103 2.62 -0.26 -11.71
CA PRO A 103 3.59 0.62 -12.35
C PRO A 103 4.04 0.14 -13.74
N ILE A 104 3.63 -1.07 -14.16
CA ILE A 104 3.94 -1.60 -15.50
C ILE A 104 2.87 -1.20 -16.51
N SER A 105 1.61 -1.45 -16.16
CA SER A 105 0.48 -1.07 -17.01
C SER A 105 0.08 0.39 -16.85
N CYS A 106 0.64 1.11 -15.86
CA CYS A 106 0.32 2.48 -15.49
C CYS A 106 -1.19 2.70 -15.24
N ASN A 107 -1.85 1.70 -14.64
CA ASN A 107 -3.28 1.71 -14.41
C ASN A 107 -3.62 1.40 -12.95
N TRP A 108 -4.69 2.04 -12.48
CA TRP A 108 -5.30 1.71 -11.20
C TRP A 108 -6.20 0.48 -11.34
N GLN A 109 -5.99 -0.48 -10.47
CA GLN A 109 -6.86 -1.64 -10.27
C GLN A 109 -7.67 -1.45 -8.99
N SER A 110 -8.99 -1.63 -9.08
CA SER A 110 -9.87 -1.65 -7.92
C SER A 110 -9.68 -2.94 -7.12
N LEU A 111 -9.62 -2.80 -5.80
CA LEU A 111 -9.49 -3.89 -4.85
C LEU A 111 -10.78 -4.06 -4.04
N PRO A 112 -11.01 -5.24 -3.44
CA PRO A 112 -12.09 -5.39 -2.50
C PRO A 112 -12.02 -4.30 -1.43
N PRO A 113 -13.11 -3.55 -1.19
CA PRO A 113 -13.11 -2.56 -0.12
C PRO A 113 -12.94 -3.29 1.23
N PRO A 114 -12.44 -2.59 2.26
CA PRO A 114 -12.52 -3.11 3.62
C PRO A 114 -13.98 -3.49 3.95
N PRO A 115 -14.23 -4.48 4.83
CA PRO A 115 -15.55 -4.80 5.34
C PRO A 115 -16.34 -3.52 5.69
N PRO A 116 -17.68 -3.50 5.54
CA PRO A 116 -18.46 -2.27 5.63
C PRO A 116 -18.19 -1.52 6.94
N LEU A 117 -17.44 -0.42 6.83
CA LEU A 117 -17.12 0.46 7.95
C LEU A 117 -17.42 1.89 7.51
N ARG A 118 -18.22 2.57 8.33
CA ARG A 118 -18.56 3.98 8.11
C ARG A 118 -17.55 4.83 8.86
N PHE A 119 -16.62 5.42 8.11
CA PHE A 119 -15.68 6.38 8.66
C PHE A 119 -16.10 7.80 8.31
N LEU A 120 -15.91 8.69 9.26
CA LEU A 120 -16.06 10.11 9.09
C LEU A 120 -14.68 10.68 8.75
N PHE A 121 -14.47 11.01 7.48
CA PHE A 121 -13.22 11.64 7.02
C PHE A 121 -13.28 13.17 7.09
N ARG A 122 -14.46 13.74 6.82
CA ARG A 122 -14.75 15.17 6.94
C ARG A 122 -16.12 15.32 7.58
N HIS A 123 -16.29 16.38 8.35
CA HIS A 123 -17.58 16.72 8.94
C HIS A 123 -17.89 18.19 8.63
N PRO A 124 -19.12 18.54 8.20
CA PRO A 124 -19.44 19.86 7.68
C PRO A 124 -19.19 21.00 8.68
N SER A 125 -19.29 20.73 10.00
CA SER A 125 -18.95 21.71 11.03
C SER A 125 -17.45 22.01 11.16
N PHE A 126 -16.57 21.20 10.55
CA PHE A 126 -15.12 21.39 10.56
C PHE A 126 -14.64 21.75 9.15
N ILE A 127 -14.48 23.04 8.90
CA ILE A 127 -14.20 23.59 7.56
C ILE A 127 -12.86 23.09 6.98
N SER A 128 -11.84 22.88 7.82
CA SER A 128 -10.49 22.51 7.38
C SER A 128 -9.94 21.20 7.98
N ARG A 129 -10.65 20.57 8.93
CA ARG A 129 -10.13 19.39 9.63
C ARG A 129 -10.52 18.10 8.88
N LYS A 130 -9.51 17.41 8.37
CA LYS A 130 -9.61 16.01 7.92
C LYS A 130 -9.39 15.11 9.13
N LEU A 131 -10.30 14.19 9.39
CA LEU A 131 -10.15 13.21 10.47
C LEU A 131 -9.24 12.07 9.99
N PRO A 132 -8.24 11.69 10.79
CA PRO A 132 -7.24 10.71 10.35
C PRO A 132 -7.85 9.31 10.23
N ILE A 133 -7.34 8.60 9.23
CA ILE A 133 -7.48 7.16 9.09
C ILE A 133 -6.08 6.60 9.36
N GLN A 134 -5.90 5.95 10.50
CA GLN A 134 -4.60 5.40 10.89
C GLN A 134 -4.35 4.08 10.17
N THR A 135 -3.32 4.07 9.34
CA THR A 135 -2.90 2.90 8.57
C THR A 135 -1.39 2.71 8.62
N ALA A 136 -0.95 1.46 8.52
CA ALA A 136 0.46 1.12 8.45
C ALA A 136 0.70 0.00 7.43
N ALA A 137 1.81 0.09 6.70
CA ALA A 137 2.35 -1.01 5.91
C ALA A 137 3.34 -1.78 6.78
N VAL A 138 3.17 -3.09 6.91
CA VAL A 138 3.99 -3.94 7.80
C VAL A 138 4.00 -5.36 7.25
N SER A 139 5.17 -6.00 7.22
CA SER A 139 5.30 -7.41 6.81
C SER A 139 4.49 -7.73 5.55
N GLU A 140 4.61 -6.88 4.52
CA GLU A 140 3.91 -6.99 3.22
C GLU A 140 2.37 -6.84 3.25
N ASN A 141 1.79 -6.49 4.39
CA ASN A 141 0.36 -6.26 4.56
C ASN A 141 0.05 -4.78 4.81
N LEU A 142 -1.17 -4.36 4.47
CA LEU A 142 -1.73 -3.09 4.91
C LEU A 142 -2.60 -3.33 6.14
N VAL A 143 -2.38 -2.58 7.21
CA VAL A 143 -3.20 -2.64 8.41
C VAL A 143 -3.94 -1.31 8.59
N LEU A 144 -5.27 -1.38 8.68
CA LEU A 144 -6.15 -0.28 9.08
C LEU A 144 -6.40 -0.39 10.58
N LEU A 145 -5.80 0.52 11.33
CA LEU A 145 -5.65 0.42 12.78
C LEU A 145 -6.75 1.16 13.55
N ALA A 146 -7.06 2.39 13.12
CA ALA A 146 -8.00 3.25 13.80
C ALA A 146 -8.61 4.27 12.83
N ALA A 147 -9.79 4.75 13.17
CA ALA A 147 -10.48 5.83 12.47
C ALA A 147 -11.63 6.36 13.36
N THR A 148 -12.26 7.43 12.90
CA THR A 148 -13.45 8.02 13.56
C THR A 148 -14.71 7.63 12.79
N ASP A 149 -15.78 7.23 13.47
CA ASP A 149 -17.08 6.97 12.84
C ASP A 149 -17.94 8.23 12.76
N ASP A 150 -19.15 8.12 12.21
CA ASP A 150 -20.09 9.24 12.07
C ASP A 150 -20.63 9.78 13.40
N SER A 151 -20.54 8.98 14.47
CA SER A 151 -20.91 9.34 15.83
C SER A 151 -19.74 9.93 16.62
N PHE A 152 -18.61 10.22 15.96
CA PHE A 152 -17.36 10.67 16.58
C PHE A 152 -16.79 9.70 17.62
N LEU A 153 -17.04 8.40 17.47
CA LEU A 153 -16.50 7.32 18.28
C LEU A 153 -15.38 6.57 17.53
N PRO A 154 -14.62 5.70 18.20
CA PRO A 154 -13.67 4.83 17.52
C PRO A 154 -14.40 3.89 16.56
N ALA A 155 -14.04 3.94 15.28
CA ALA A 155 -14.71 3.16 14.25
C ALA A 155 -14.28 1.70 14.18
N LEU A 156 -13.11 1.36 14.76
CA LEU A 156 -12.57 0.01 14.79
C LEU A 156 -12.28 -0.42 16.22
N SER A 157 -12.91 -1.50 16.66
CA SER A 157 -12.49 -2.27 17.84
C SER A 157 -11.49 -3.36 17.49
N GLN A 158 -11.58 -3.89 16.26
CA GLN A 158 -10.66 -4.83 15.66
C GLN A 158 -10.06 -4.21 14.40
N PRO A 159 -8.74 -3.96 14.36
CA PRO A 159 -8.06 -3.54 13.14
C PRO A 159 -8.31 -4.51 11.98
N LEU A 160 -8.16 -4.02 10.76
CA LEU A 160 -8.29 -4.82 9.55
C LEU A 160 -6.94 -4.99 8.86
N VAL A 161 -6.66 -6.18 8.34
CA VAL A 161 -5.46 -6.50 7.58
C VAL A 161 -5.83 -6.86 6.17
N PHE A 162 -5.27 -6.15 5.20
CA PHE A 162 -5.31 -6.52 3.80
C PHE A 162 -4.00 -7.19 3.40
N ASN A 163 -4.13 -8.37 2.80
CA ASN A 163 -3.01 -9.14 2.29
C ASN A 163 -2.98 -9.07 0.74
N PRO A 164 -1.97 -8.42 0.13
CA PRO A 164 -1.85 -8.29 -1.33
C PRO A 164 -1.85 -9.61 -2.10
N THR A 165 -1.23 -10.66 -1.54
CA THR A 165 -1.12 -11.98 -2.18
C THR A 165 -2.47 -12.67 -2.32
N SER A 166 -3.27 -12.68 -1.25
CA SER A 166 -4.60 -13.29 -1.22
C SER A 166 -5.71 -12.35 -1.69
N LYS A 167 -5.43 -11.05 -1.82
CA LYS A 167 -6.38 -9.99 -2.18
C LYS A 167 -7.59 -9.92 -1.23
N LYS A 168 -7.39 -10.27 0.04
CA LYS A 168 -8.46 -10.38 1.04
C LYS A 168 -8.18 -9.52 2.25
N TRP A 169 -9.27 -9.01 2.82
CA TRP A 169 -9.30 -8.41 4.15
C TRP A 169 -9.57 -9.48 5.21
N SER A 170 -8.96 -9.32 6.37
CA SER A 170 -9.20 -10.13 7.57
C SER A 170 -9.17 -9.24 8.82
N HIS A 171 -9.77 -9.70 9.91
CA HIS A 171 -9.71 -8.99 11.19
C HIS A 171 -8.43 -9.35 11.92
N ALA A 172 -7.72 -8.35 12.44
CA ALA A 172 -6.63 -8.50 13.40
C ALA A 172 -7.19 -8.84 14.81
N PRO A 173 -6.32 -9.15 15.80
CA PRO A 173 -6.75 -9.23 17.19
C PRO A 173 -7.43 -7.93 17.66
N PRO A 174 -8.43 -7.99 18.55
CA PRO A 174 -9.06 -6.80 19.12
C PRO A 174 -8.08 -5.99 19.96
N LEU A 175 -8.15 -4.66 19.82
CA LEU A 175 -7.46 -3.74 20.72
C LEU A 175 -8.07 -3.84 22.12
N ALA A 176 -7.25 -3.67 23.17
CA ALA A 176 -7.77 -3.60 24.53
C ALA A 176 -8.68 -2.37 24.71
N SER A 177 -8.39 -1.29 23.98
CA SER A 177 -9.25 -0.11 23.90
C SER A 177 -9.30 0.40 22.47
N ALA A 178 -10.47 0.22 21.84
CA ALA A 178 -10.80 0.86 20.57
C ALA A 178 -10.55 2.36 20.68
N ARG A 179 -9.90 2.97 19.69
CA ARG A 179 -9.47 4.36 19.78
C ARG A 179 -9.45 5.09 18.44
N ARG A 180 -9.47 6.42 18.50
CA ARG A 180 -9.27 7.35 17.38
C ARG A 180 -8.20 8.38 17.73
N TRP A 181 -7.68 9.07 16.72
CA TRP A 181 -6.68 10.15 16.90
C TRP A 181 -5.45 9.68 17.69
N CYS A 182 -5.07 8.43 17.48
CA CYS A 182 -3.88 7.82 18.02
C CYS A 182 -2.73 7.94 17.01
N ALA A 183 -1.52 7.75 17.52
CA ALA A 183 -0.34 7.54 16.71
C ALA A 183 -0.30 6.06 16.29
N ALA A 184 0.10 5.80 15.05
CA ALA A 184 0.15 4.47 14.47
C ALA A 184 1.35 4.35 13.53
N GLY A 185 2.13 3.29 13.69
CA GLY A 185 3.31 3.03 12.87
C GLY A 185 3.78 1.59 12.97
N ALA A 186 4.75 1.22 12.15
CA ALA A 186 5.33 -0.12 12.12
C ALA A 186 6.84 -0.07 12.30
N VAL A 187 7.38 -1.04 13.02
CA VAL A 187 8.83 -1.23 13.27
C VAL A 187 9.08 -2.73 13.40
N GLU A 188 10.11 -3.25 12.74
CA GLU A 188 10.56 -4.65 12.85
C GLU A 188 9.43 -5.68 12.67
N GLY A 189 8.55 -5.45 11.69
CA GLY A 189 7.45 -6.37 11.38
C GLY A 189 6.28 -6.37 12.37
N ALA A 190 6.30 -5.49 13.37
CA ALA A 190 5.21 -5.25 14.30
C ALA A 190 4.55 -3.88 14.05
N VAL A 191 3.27 -3.77 14.39
CA VAL A 191 2.55 -2.49 14.44
C VAL A 191 2.39 -2.01 15.87
N TYR A 192 2.44 -0.70 16.02
CA TYR A 192 2.28 -0.03 17.30
C TYR A 192 1.15 0.98 17.19
N VAL A 193 0.31 1.00 18.21
CA VAL A 193 -0.73 2.00 18.40
C VAL A 193 -0.48 2.68 19.74
N ALA A 194 -0.27 3.99 19.72
CA ALA A 194 0.05 4.77 20.92
C ALA A 194 -0.92 5.94 21.09
N SER A 195 -1.26 6.26 22.33
CA SER A 195 -2.13 7.40 22.67
C SER A 195 -3.53 7.31 22.02
N GLY A 196 -4.22 8.44 21.85
CA GLY A 196 -5.54 8.56 21.26
C GLY A 196 -6.68 8.64 22.28
N ILE A 197 -7.90 8.51 21.78
CA ILE A 197 -9.13 8.65 22.56
C ILE A 197 -10.04 7.47 22.28
N GLY A 198 -10.53 6.84 23.35
CA GLY A 198 -11.56 5.80 23.29
C GLY A 198 -12.95 6.38 23.02
N SER A 199 -14.03 5.73 23.45
CA SER A 199 -15.37 6.35 23.37
C SER A 199 -15.41 7.71 24.08
N HIS A 200 -14.76 7.78 25.24
CA HIS A 200 -14.53 8.99 26.02
C HIS A 200 -13.03 9.23 26.24
N TYR A 201 -12.69 10.43 26.68
CA TYR A 201 -11.33 10.74 27.08
C TYR A 201 -10.98 10.06 28.40
N HIS A 202 -9.96 9.21 28.37
CA HIS A 202 -9.35 8.60 29.55
C HIS A 202 -7.83 8.77 29.46
N THR A 203 -7.22 9.23 30.55
CA THR A 203 -5.76 9.43 30.62
C THR A 203 -4.99 8.13 30.40
N ASP A 204 -5.52 7.00 30.85
CA ASP A 204 -4.88 5.68 30.66
C ASP A 204 -4.79 5.31 29.18
N VAL A 205 -5.85 5.53 28.40
CA VAL A 205 -5.87 5.29 26.95
C VAL A 205 -4.96 6.29 26.23
N ALA A 206 -4.98 7.55 26.63
CA ALA A 206 -4.14 8.61 26.08
C ALA A 206 -2.63 8.37 26.31
N ARG A 207 -2.27 7.53 27.29
CA ARG A 207 -0.87 7.18 27.61
C ARG A 207 -0.49 5.76 27.20
N SER A 208 -1.46 4.89 26.97
CA SER A 208 -1.22 3.48 26.65
C SER A 208 -0.57 3.32 25.27
N VAL A 209 0.19 2.25 25.15
CA VAL A 209 0.82 1.80 23.91
C VAL A 209 0.56 0.31 23.77
N GLU A 210 0.14 -0.11 22.58
CA GLU A 210 -0.16 -1.50 22.25
C GLU A 210 0.67 -1.90 21.02
N LYS A 211 1.32 -3.07 21.09
CA LYS A 211 2.09 -3.68 20.00
C LYS A 211 1.39 -4.93 19.50
N TRP A 212 1.36 -5.15 18.20
CA TRP A 212 1.02 -6.46 17.64
C TRP A 212 2.09 -6.88 16.63
N ASP A 213 2.71 -8.02 16.90
CA ASP A 213 3.73 -8.63 16.04
C ASP A 213 3.04 -9.52 14.99
N LEU A 214 3.14 -9.14 13.71
CA LEU A 214 2.57 -9.91 12.61
C LEU A 214 3.47 -11.06 12.15
N THR A 215 4.73 -11.05 12.56
CA THR A 215 5.69 -12.12 12.24
C THR A 215 5.54 -13.30 13.20
N ASN A 216 5.12 -13.03 14.44
CA ASN A 216 4.86 -14.04 15.45
C ASN A 216 3.43 -14.60 15.35
N THR A 217 3.28 -15.68 14.60
CA THR A 217 1.99 -16.37 14.43
C THR A 217 1.54 -17.16 15.66
N ALA A 218 2.39 -17.34 16.67
CA ALA A 218 2.03 -18.06 17.90
C ALA A 218 1.13 -17.21 18.83
N THR A 219 1.18 -15.88 18.70
CA THR A 219 0.45 -14.94 19.57
C THR A 219 -0.51 -14.06 18.77
N TYR A 220 -1.79 -14.39 18.83
CA TYR A 220 -2.85 -13.60 18.20
C TYR A 220 -3.45 -12.54 19.13
N ARG A 221 -2.62 -11.63 19.64
CA ARG A 221 -3.04 -10.59 20.60
C ARG A 221 -2.17 -9.33 20.53
N TRP A 222 -2.71 -8.23 21.03
CA TRP A 222 -1.95 -7.03 21.34
C TRP A 222 -1.23 -7.17 22.68
N GLU A 223 0.00 -6.69 22.74
CA GLU A 223 0.84 -6.61 23.93
C GLU A 223 0.90 -5.19 24.43
N ARG A 224 0.80 -5.01 25.75
CA ARG A 224 0.91 -3.69 26.38
C ARG A 224 2.38 -3.32 26.51
N MET A 225 2.72 -2.12 26.04
CA MET A 225 4.07 -1.58 26.11
C MET A 225 4.18 -0.43 27.12
N GLY A 226 5.39 0.06 27.32
CA GLY A 226 5.76 1.21 28.12
C GLY A 226 4.95 2.45 27.75
N MET A 227 4.30 3.02 28.76
CA MET A 227 3.36 4.11 28.57
C MET A 227 4.07 5.45 28.34
N LEU A 228 3.41 6.34 27.59
CA LEU A 228 3.80 7.74 27.50
C LEU A 228 3.75 8.42 28.88
N LYS A 229 4.58 9.45 29.06
CA LYS A 229 4.64 10.25 30.29
C LYS A 229 3.31 10.95 30.58
N ASP A 230 2.67 11.49 29.55
CA ASP A 230 1.43 12.25 29.61
C ASP A 230 0.60 12.03 28.33
N GLY A 231 -0.58 12.66 28.25
CA GLY A 231 -1.50 12.53 27.12
C GLY A 231 -1.33 13.59 26.03
N ARG A 232 -0.18 14.27 25.90
CA ARG A 232 -0.01 15.38 24.93
C ARG A 232 -0.11 14.97 23.46
N PHE A 233 0.13 13.69 23.18
CA PHE A 233 -0.07 13.09 21.86
C PHE A 233 -1.50 12.56 21.66
N SER A 234 -2.45 12.93 22.52
CA SER A 234 -3.87 12.58 22.34
C SER A 234 -4.60 13.77 21.70
N ARG A 235 -5.72 13.49 21.00
CA ARG A 235 -6.61 14.50 20.38
C ARG A 235 -6.14 15.12 19.06
N ASP A 236 -5.05 14.63 18.48
CA ASP A 236 -4.63 15.06 17.14
C ASP A 236 -4.22 13.90 16.23
N ALA A 237 -4.12 14.16 14.93
CA ALA A 237 -3.56 13.23 13.96
C ALA A 237 -2.03 13.19 14.14
N ILE A 238 -1.57 12.28 15.01
CA ILE A 238 -0.14 12.08 15.26
C ILE A 238 0.40 11.08 14.24
N GLU A 239 1.39 11.50 13.47
CA GLU A 239 2.17 10.58 12.64
C GLU A 239 3.21 9.87 13.51
N ALA A 240 3.31 8.55 13.35
CA ALA A 240 4.38 7.74 13.94
C ALA A 240 5.16 7.04 12.83
N VAL A 241 6.47 7.24 12.79
CA VAL A 241 7.34 6.67 11.76
C VAL A 241 8.35 5.73 12.41
N GLY A 242 8.39 4.49 11.93
CA GLY A 242 9.38 3.52 12.34
C GLY A 242 10.73 3.78 11.68
N TRP A 243 11.79 3.88 12.49
CA TRP A 243 13.14 4.19 12.03
C TRP A 243 14.16 3.59 13.00
N ARG A 244 14.96 2.62 12.53
CA ARG A 244 16.09 1.99 13.22
C ARG A 244 15.74 1.44 14.61
N GLY A 245 14.71 0.60 14.67
CA GLY A 245 14.22 0.03 15.94
C GLY A 245 13.54 1.06 16.85
N LYS A 246 13.15 2.22 16.32
CA LYS A 246 12.50 3.27 17.10
C LYS A 246 11.22 3.75 16.42
N LEU A 247 10.25 4.16 17.23
CA LEU A 247 9.04 4.81 16.76
C LEU A 247 9.12 6.30 17.06
N CYS A 248 9.28 7.12 16.02
CA CYS A 248 9.36 8.57 16.11
C CYS A 248 7.95 9.16 16.00
N MET A 249 7.50 9.90 17.01
CA MET A 249 6.18 10.51 17.06
C MET A 249 6.30 12.02 17.19
N VAL A 250 5.55 12.75 16.37
CA VAL A 250 5.54 14.21 16.40
C VAL A 250 4.12 14.73 16.41
N ASN A 251 3.82 15.66 17.32
CA ASN A 251 2.50 16.26 17.40
C ASN A 251 2.29 17.34 16.33
N VAL A 252 1.02 17.72 16.14
CA VAL A 252 0.57 18.83 15.29
C VAL A 252 0.87 18.64 13.79
N LYS A 253 -0.15 18.66 12.94
CA LYS A 253 0.07 18.67 11.48
C LYS A 253 0.59 20.04 11.01
N GLY A 254 1.46 20.03 10.02
CA GLY A 254 1.98 21.22 9.33
C GLY A 254 3.16 21.91 10.02
N VAL A 255 3.27 23.24 9.90
CA VAL A 255 4.49 24.01 10.24
C VAL A 255 4.50 24.68 11.61
N ALA A 256 3.47 24.46 12.44
CA ALA A 256 3.47 24.94 13.82
C ALA A 256 4.62 24.34 14.63
N ALA A 257 4.92 24.93 15.79
CA ALA A 257 5.89 24.37 16.72
C ALA A 257 5.46 22.94 17.14
N LYS A 258 6.40 22.02 17.06
CA LYS A 258 6.19 20.59 17.31
C LYS A 258 6.96 20.14 18.52
N GLU A 259 6.39 19.16 19.19
CA GLU A 259 7.05 18.35 20.19
C GLU A 259 7.17 16.93 19.64
N GLY A 260 8.35 16.34 19.81
CA GLY A 260 8.66 15.01 19.35
C GLY A 260 9.06 14.10 20.50
N VAL A 261 8.63 12.84 20.45
CA VAL A 261 9.12 11.78 21.32
C VAL A 261 9.54 10.58 20.50
N ILE A 262 10.49 9.82 21.03
CA ILE A 262 11.00 8.62 20.40
C ILE A 262 10.86 7.47 21.38
N TYR A 263 10.18 6.42 20.94
CA TYR A 263 10.08 5.16 21.65
C TYR A 263 11.08 4.16 21.11
N ASP A 264 11.91 3.60 21.98
CA ASP A 264 12.83 2.53 21.66
C ASP A 264 12.13 1.18 21.84
N VAL A 265 11.99 0.41 20.75
CA VAL A 265 11.22 -0.84 20.78
C VAL A 265 11.97 -1.98 21.47
N VAL A 266 13.29 -1.86 21.61
CA VAL A 266 14.15 -2.87 22.24
C VAL A 266 14.15 -2.68 23.75
N THR A 267 14.29 -1.43 24.22
CA THR A 267 14.35 -1.13 25.65
C THR A 267 12.99 -0.82 26.28
N ASP A 268 11.92 -0.70 25.50
CA ASP A 268 10.56 -0.36 25.96
C ASP A 268 10.52 0.97 26.73
N THR A 269 11.20 1.99 26.19
CA THR A 269 11.35 3.29 26.85
C THR A 269 11.14 4.47 25.91
N TRP A 270 10.60 5.56 26.46
CA TRP A 270 10.42 6.84 25.77
C TRP A 270 11.56 7.81 26.07
N THR A 271 11.99 8.54 25.06
CA THR A 271 12.96 9.63 25.13
C THR A 271 12.43 10.86 24.39
N GLU A 272 12.91 12.04 24.76
CA GLU A 272 12.60 13.26 24.00
C GLU A 272 13.34 13.22 22.64
N MET A 273 12.70 13.75 21.60
CA MET A 273 13.28 13.79 20.26
C MET A 273 14.46 14.78 20.19
N PRO A 274 15.57 14.45 19.49
CA PRO A 274 16.67 15.38 19.26
C PRO A 274 16.21 16.70 18.65
N GLU A 275 16.88 17.79 19.04
CA GLU A 275 16.49 19.15 18.65
C GLU A 275 16.51 19.35 17.13
N GLY A 276 17.54 18.85 16.44
CA GLY A 276 17.63 18.99 14.98
C GLY A 276 16.57 18.17 14.25
N MET A 277 16.28 16.96 14.72
CA MET A 277 15.21 16.11 14.21
C MET A 277 13.85 16.84 14.28
N VAL A 278 13.42 17.28 15.47
CA VAL A 278 12.12 17.95 15.63
C VAL A 278 12.10 19.32 14.93
N ALA A 279 13.21 20.07 14.94
CA ALA A 279 13.30 21.38 14.31
C ALA A 279 13.18 21.33 12.78
N GLY A 280 13.56 20.22 12.13
CA GLY A 280 13.42 20.08 10.68
C GLY A 280 12.17 19.32 10.21
N TRP A 281 11.42 18.69 11.12
CA TRP A 281 10.17 17.99 10.83
C TRP A 281 9.08 19.02 10.51
N ARG A 282 8.84 19.32 9.23
CA ARG A 282 7.96 20.43 8.78
C ARG A 282 6.78 19.97 7.92
N GLY A 283 6.45 18.69 7.97
CA GLY A 283 5.34 18.10 7.22
C GLY A 283 5.34 16.58 7.37
N PRO A 284 4.68 15.85 6.45
CA PRO A 284 4.57 14.41 6.55
C PRO A 284 5.91 13.71 6.33
N ALA A 285 6.11 12.57 7.00
CA ALA A 285 7.35 11.82 6.96
C ALA A 285 7.13 10.32 6.73
N ALA A 286 8.16 9.66 6.20
CA ALA A 286 8.21 8.20 6.05
C ALA A 286 9.65 7.71 6.09
N ALA A 287 9.85 6.48 6.57
CA ALA A 287 11.14 5.80 6.50
C ALA A 287 11.14 4.78 5.36
N MET A 288 12.25 4.72 4.64
CA MET A 288 12.53 3.68 3.66
C MET A 288 13.36 2.58 4.32
N ALA A 289 12.84 1.35 4.27
CA ALA A 289 13.47 0.16 4.87
C ALA A 289 13.90 0.37 6.34
N GLU A 290 13.17 1.21 7.08
CA GLU A 290 13.46 1.60 8.47
C GLU A 290 14.84 2.27 8.68
N GLU A 291 15.62 2.54 7.64
CA GLU A 291 16.98 3.10 7.75
C GLU A 291 17.05 4.57 7.36
N SER A 292 16.39 4.95 6.26
CA SER A 292 16.43 6.30 5.71
C SER A 292 15.14 7.04 5.98
N LEU A 293 15.18 8.05 6.85
CA LEU A 293 14.03 8.86 7.21
C LEU A 293 13.91 10.09 6.31
N TYR A 294 12.75 10.25 5.69
CA TYR A 294 12.43 11.37 4.80
C TYR A 294 11.29 12.21 5.37
N VAL A 295 11.36 13.53 5.14
CA VAL A 295 10.27 14.47 5.44
C VAL A 295 10.08 15.41 4.26
N VAL A 296 8.82 15.76 3.99
CA VAL A 296 8.48 16.83 3.05
C VAL A 296 8.20 18.11 3.83
N ASP A 297 8.92 19.17 3.54
CA ASP A 297 8.56 20.53 3.98
C ASP A 297 7.35 20.98 3.15
N GLU A 298 6.14 20.86 3.71
CA GLU A 298 4.89 21.07 2.96
C GLU A 298 4.67 22.53 2.54
N CYS A 299 5.39 23.49 3.13
CA CYS A 299 5.32 24.89 2.72
C CYS A 299 6.31 25.20 1.60
N LYS A 300 7.53 24.66 1.69
CA LYS A 300 8.59 24.94 0.72
C LYS A 300 8.54 24.01 -0.50
N GLY A 301 7.93 22.84 -0.38
CA GLY A 301 8.00 21.80 -1.41
C GLY A 301 9.37 21.14 -1.48
N LEU A 302 10.04 21.00 -0.34
CA LEU A 302 11.39 20.44 -0.24
C LEU A 302 11.36 19.07 0.43
N LEU A 303 11.78 18.04 -0.29
CA LEU A 303 12.05 16.72 0.25
C LEU A 303 13.43 16.73 0.94
N LYS A 304 13.47 16.30 2.20
CA LYS A 304 14.71 16.21 2.98
C LYS A 304 14.88 14.81 3.55
N MET A 305 16.13 14.38 3.70
CA MET A 305 16.53 13.15 4.38
C MET A 305 17.26 13.49 5.68
N TYR A 306 17.02 12.73 6.74
CA TYR A 306 17.65 12.97 8.03
C TYR A 306 19.06 12.36 8.10
N ASP A 307 20.05 13.19 8.41
CA ASP A 307 21.40 12.80 8.79
C ASP A 307 21.46 12.70 10.32
N HIS A 308 21.37 11.48 10.82
CA HIS A 308 21.37 11.20 12.26
C HIS A 308 22.71 11.39 12.95
N VAL A 309 23.82 11.43 12.20
CA VAL A 309 25.15 11.66 12.77
C VAL A 309 25.30 13.14 13.10
N ARG A 310 24.75 14.01 12.24
CA ARG A 310 24.80 15.46 12.40
C ARG A 310 23.58 16.06 13.10
N ASP A 311 22.54 15.27 13.34
CA ASP A 311 21.20 15.74 13.79
C ASP A 311 20.69 16.86 12.89
N THR A 312 20.71 16.64 11.56
CA THR A 312 20.26 17.65 10.58
C THR A 312 19.47 17.03 9.44
N TRP A 313 18.68 17.85 8.76
CA TRP A 313 17.95 17.44 7.56
C TRP A 313 18.63 17.99 6.31
N VAL A 314 18.96 17.09 5.38
CA VAL A 314 19.65 17.39 4.13
C VAL A 314 18.65 17.37 2.97
N GLY A 315 18.66 18.41 2.12
CA GLY A 315 17.78 18.48 0.95
C GLY A 315 18.10 17.41 -0.09
N VAL A 316 17.05 16.77 -0.62
CA VAL A 316 17.12 15.71 -1.65
C VAL A 316 16.54 16.19 -2.97
N ALA A 317 15.37 16.82 -2.94
CA ALA A 317 14.69 17.33 -4.13
C ALA A 317 13.77 18.50 -3.75
N GLU A 318 13.61 19.46 -4.66
CA GLU A 318 12.69 20.60 -4.52
C GLU A 318 11.78 20.63 -5.74
N ASP A 319 10.47 20.63 -5.51
CA ASP A 319 9.46 20.70 -6.57
C ASP A 319 8.15 21.29 -6.01
N GLU A 320 7.54 22.23 -6.74
CA GLU A 320 6.28 22.88 -6.38
C GLU A 320 5.14 21.87 -6.11
N ARG A 321 5.17 20.71 -6.77
CA ARG A 321 4.19 19.63 -6.59
C ARG A 321 4.21 19.00 -5.20
N LEU A 322 5.29 19.21 -4.44
CA LEU A 322 5.43 18.73 -3.06
C LEU A 322 4.76 19.66 -2.03
N LYS A 323 4.34 20.87 -2.43
CA LYS A 323 3.64 21.79 -1.52
C LYS A 323 2.27 21.25 -1.13
N GLY A 324 1.90 21.45 0.15
CA GLY A 324 0.64 20.97 0.71
C GLY A 324 0.56 19.46 0.91
N ALA A 325 1.70 18.76 0.90
CA ALA A 325 1.80 17.31 1.12
C ALA A 325 0.94 16.86 2.33
N GLN A 326 0.18 15.79 2.16
CA GLN A 326 -0.73 15.28 3.20
C GLN A 326 -0.23 14.03 3.90
N GLN A 327 0.50 13.19 3.18
CA GLN A 327 1.10 11.94 3.64
C GLN A 327 2.27 11.58 2.72
N VAL A 328 3.24 10.82 3.23
CA VAL A 328 4.37 10.29 2.49
C VAL A 328 4.45 8.77 2.69
N ALA A 329 4.90 8.05 1.66
CA ALA A 329 5.33 6.66 1.75
C ALA A 329 6.67 6.50 1.02
N ALA A 330 7.62 5.74 1.58
CA ALA A 330 8.96 5.59 1.00
C ALA A 330 9.37 4.11 0.92
N ALA A 331 9.66 3.62 -0.27
CA ALA A 331 10.11 2.24 -0.50
C ALA A 331 10.76 2.08 -1.89
N GLY A 332 11.69 1.13 -2.02
CA GLY A 332 12.30 0.76 -3.31
C GLY A 332 12.91 1.93 -4.09
N GLY A 333 13.60 2.83 -3.39
CA GLY A 333 14.26 3.99 -3.99
C GLY A 333 13.32 5.13 -4.40
N ARG A 334 12.04 5.07 -4.01
CA ARG A 334 11.05 6.10 -4.32
C ARG A 334 10.39 6.65 -3.07
N VAL A 335 10.14 7.95 -3.09
CA VAL A 335 9.30 8.65 -2.11
C VAL A 335 8.03 9.12 -2.82
N CYS A 336 6.89 8.60 -2.39
CA CYS A 336 5.57 8.93 -2.91
C CYS A 336 4.88 9.90 -1.95
N VAL A 337 4.39 11.03 -2.47
CA VAL A 337 3.84 12.14 -1.69
C VAL A 337 2.41 12.40 -2.13
N LEU A 338 1.46 12.23 -1.21
CA LEU A 338 0.05 12.51 -1.46
C LEU A 338 -0.21 14.02 -1.45
N LYS A 339 -0.82 14.55 -2.51
CA LYS A 339 -1.12 15.98 -2.65
C LYS A 339 -2.22 16.46 -1.70
N GLY A 340 -2.22 17.77 -1.41
CA GLY A 340 -3.17 18.49 -0.56
C GLY A 340 -4.64 18.23 -0.88
N ASP A 341 -4.97 18.27 -2.16
CA ASP A 341 -6.30 18.09 -2.73
C ASP A 341 -6.71 16.61 -2.88
N GLY A 342 -5.75 15.68 -2.71
CA GLY A 342 -5.95 14.25 -2.95
C GLY A 342 -6.09 13.89 -4.44
N GLY A 343 -5.79 14.81 -5.36
CA GLY A 343 -5.93 14.62 -6.80
C GLY A 343 -4.90 13.69 -7.42
N GLY A 344 -3.76 13.49 -6.74
CA GLY A 344 -2.69 12.64 -7.22
C GLY A 344 -1.57 12.42 -6.21
N VAL A 345 -0.57 11.67 -6.65
CA VAL A 345 0.63 11.31 -5.89
C VAL A 345 1.85 11.76 -6.69
N THR A 346 2.67 12.61 -6.07
CA THR A 346 3.96 13.00 -6.63
C THR A 346 5.00 11.96 -6.25
N VAL A 347 5.71 11.41 -7.22
CA VAL A 347 6.74 10.39 -7.01
C VAL A 347 8.11 11.01 -7.26
N VAL A 348 9.00 10.87 -6.28
CA VAL A 348 10.38 11.32 -6.33
C VAL A 348 11.30 10.10 -6.33
N ASP A 349 12.13 9.95 -7.36
CA ASP A 349 13.22 8.97 -7.38
C ASP A 349 14.41 9.51 -6.58
N VAL A 350 14.76 8.82 -5.51
CA VAL A 350 15.83 9.23 -4.58
C VAL A 350 17.11 8.40 -4.74
N VAL A 351 17.19 7.55 -5.77
CA VAL A 351 18.36 6.68 -6.02
C VAL A 351 18.92 6.82 -7.44
N ALA A 352 18.09 7.11 -8.44
CA ALA A 352 18.53 7.20 -9.83
C ALA A 352 19.14 8.59 -10.15
N PRO A 353 20.27 8.66 -10.87
CA PRO A 353 20.81 9.93 -11.38
C PRO A 353 19.99 10.47 -12.58
N PRO A 354 19.74 11.79 -12.66
CA PRO A 354 19.96 12.79 -11.61
C PRO A 354 19.00 12.54 -10.43
N LEU A 355 19.53 12.60 -9.20
CA LEU A 355 18.74 12.42 -7.99
C LEU A 355 17.58 13.40 -7.97
N GLY A 356 16.43 12.95 -7.49
CA GLY A 356 15.25 13.80 -7.34
C GLY A 356 14.42 13.92 -8.62
N ARG A 357 14.46 12.97 -9.55
CA ARG A 357 13.52 12.96 -10.68
C ARG A 357 12.09 12.88 -10.16
N VAL A 358 11.25 13.84 -10.57
CA VAL A 358 9.85 13.95 -10.13
C VAL A 358 8.87 13.68 -11.26
N TRP A 359 7.84 12.87 -10.99
CA TRP A 359 6.68 12.70 -11.86
C TRP A 359 5.40 12.54 -11.04
N GLU A 360 4.25 12.52 -11.71
CA GLU A 360 2.95 12.45 -11.07
C GLU A 360 2.19 11.18 -11.46
N VAL A 361 1.45 10.64 -10.51
CA VAL A 361 0.45 9.59 -10.69
C VAL A 361 -0.89 10.17 -10.24
N GLU A 362 -1.77 10.45 -11.20
CA GLU A 362 -3.13 10.93 -10.92
C GLU A 362 -3.91 9.91 -10.09
N ALA A 363 -4.81 10.38 -9.23
CA ALA A 363 -5.74 9.52 -8.50
C ALA A 363 -6.69 8.79 -9.46
N PRO A 364 -7.32 7.66 -9.04
CA PRO A 364 -8.34 7.01 -9.84
C PRO A 364 -9.45 7.98 -10.25
N ALA A 365 -9.88 7.91 -11.51
CA ALA A 365 -10.89 8.82 -12.06
C ALA A 365 -12.18 8.83 -11.20
N GLY A 366 -12.62 10.02 -10.78
CA GLY A 366 -13.79 10.20 -9.91
C GLY A 366 -13.51 10.06 -8.41
N PHE A 367 -12.26 9.85 -8.01
CA PHE A 367 -11.84 9.69 -6.62
C PHE A 367 -10.74 10.67 -6.22
N GLN A 368 -10.68 10.97 -4.92
CA GLN A 368 -9.56 11.64 -4.27
C GLN A 368 -8.87 10.64 -3.34
N ALA A 369 -7.55 10.55 -3.38
CA ALA A 369 -6.78 9.76 -2.45
C ALA A 369 -6.73 10.43 -1.06
N VAL A 370 -6.92 9.63 -0.03
CA VAL A 370 -6.92 10.05 1.38
C VAL A 370 -5.87 9.33 2.21
N GLY A 371 -5.32 8.24 1.68
CA GLY A 371 -4.18 7.54 2.27
C GLY A 371 -3.38 6.81 1.19
N ILE A 372 -2.05 6.73 1.34
CA ILE A 372 -1.15 6.03 0.39
C ILE A 372 -0.16 5.13 1.10
N HIS A 373 0.16 3.99 0.47
CA HIS A 373 1.15 3.03 0.95
C HIS A 373 1.90 2.42 -0.22
N ILE A 374 3.13 1.94 0.02
CA ILE A 374 3.88 1.16 -0.96
C ILE A 374 4.00 -0.26 -0.42
N LEU A 375 3.51 -1.24 -1.17
CA LEU A 375 3.45 -2.65 -0.80
C LEU A 375 3.84 -3.52 -1.98
N PRO A 376 4.09 -4.82 -1.80
CA PRO A 376 4.25 -5.76 -2.91
C PRO A 376 3.09 -5.65 -3.89
N ARG A 377 3.42 -5.63 -5.18
CA ARG A 377 2.43 -5.68 -6.25
C ARG A 377 1.62 -6.97 -6.17
N LEU A 378 0.34 -6.84 -6.50
CA LEU A 378 -0.57 -7.97 -6.63
C LEU A 378 0.00 -9.03 -7.58
N SER A 379 0.12 -10.27 -7.09
CA SER A 379 0.28 -11.44 -7.95
C SER A 379 -1.06 -11.73 -8.62
N ASN A 380 -1.06 -11.88 -9.95
CA ASN A 380 -2.19 -12.47 -10.65
C ASN A 380 -1.92 -13.96 -10.74
N SER A 381 -2.73 -14.76 -10.04
CA SER A 381 -2.72 -16.22 -10.11
C SER A 381 -3.22 -16.76 -11.46
N ASP A 382 -3.80 -15.88 -12.29
CA ASP A 382 -4.60 -16.26 -13.45
C ASP A 382 -3.79 -16.26 -14.78
N PHE A 383 -2.46 -16.30 -14.70
CA PHE A 383 -1.57 -16.36 -15.87
C PHE A 383 -0.68 -17.60 -15.88
#